data_AF-A0A224YN51-F1
#
_entry.id   AF-A0A224YN51-F1
#
_cell.length_a   1.000
_cell.length_b   1.000
_cell.length_c   1.000
_cell.angle_alpha   90.00
_cell.angle_beta   90.00
_cell.angle_gamma   90.00
#
_symmetry.space_group_name_H-M   'P 1'
#
loop_
_entity.id
_entity.type
_entity.pdbx_description
1 polymer ?
#
loop_
_entity_poly.entity_id
_entity_poly.type
_entity_poly.pdbx_seq_one_letter_code
_entity_poly.pdbx_strand_id
1 'polypeptide(L)' 'LLFQTLDNSCAVFLLGVNDLPYQWYEMRVKNSTIRRPHWACVMNFADATYRKGKEREVYWPKCQKMFNAKPEGGKGRWEE' A
#
# COMPACT_ATOMS: atom_id res chain seq x y z
N LEU A 1 13.21 2.48 -2.91
CA LEU A 1 12.74 1.13 -2.50
C LEU A 1 13.52 0.73 -1.26
N LEU A 2 12.86 0.23 -0.22
CA LEU A 2 13.51 -0.19 1.03
C LEU A 2 13.54 -1.71 1.18
N PHE A 3 12.44 -2.39 0.84
CA PHE A 3 12.31 -3.85 0.94
C PHE A 3 11.32 -4.36 -0.11
N GLN A 4 11.52 -5.57 -0.61
CA GLN A 4 10.59 -6.27 -1.50
C GLN A 4 10.71 -7.78 -1.31
N THR A 5 9.58 -8.49 -1.26
CA THR A 5 9.58 -9.96 -1.22
C THR A 5 9.93 -10.54 -2.59
N LEU A 6 10.54 -11.73 -2.62
CA LEU A 6 10.95 -12.40 -3.88
C LEU A 6 9.78 -12.69 -4.82
N ASP A 7 8.60 -12.95 -4.25
CA ASP A 7 7.36 -13.22 -4.98
C ASP A 7 6.61 -11.94 -5.40
N ASN A 8 7.17 -10.76 -5.08
CA ASN A 8 6.58 -9.44 -5.33
C ASN A 8 5.18 -9.27 -4.73
N SER A 9 4.82 -10.06 -3.72
CA SER A 9 3.56 -9.91 -3.00
C SER A 9 3.53 -8.71 -2.06
N CYS A 10 4.70 -8.17 -1.69
CA CYS A 10 4.80 -6.98 -0.86
C CYS A 10 6.10 -6.21 -1.08
N ALA A 11 6.03 -4.89 -0.92
CA ALA A 11 7.19 -4.00 -0.93
C ALA A 11 7.00 -2.79 -0.01
N VAL A 12 8.12 -2.25 0.47
CA VAL A 12 8.20 -1.06 1.34
C VAL A 12 9.00 0.03 0.62
N PHE A 13 8.47 1.24 0.62
CA PHE A 13 9.03 2.40 -0.08
C PHE A 13 9.22 3.59 0.87
N LEU A 14 10.27 4.36 0.61
CA LEU A 14 10.37 5.76 1.00
C LEU A 14 10.04 6.61 -0.23
N LEU A 15 9.03 7.46 -0.12
CA LEU A 15 8.58 8.38 -1.17
C LEU A 15 8.85 9.83 -0.76
N GLY A 16 8.75 10.74 -1.73
CA GLY A 16 9.03 12.16 -1.50
C GLY A 16 10.51 12.45 -1.22
N VAL A 17 11.44 11.59 -1.69
CA VAL A 17 12.87 11.65 -1.32
C VAL A 17 13.49 13.03 -1.57
N ASN A 18 13.04 13.74 -2.60
CA ASN A 18 13.53 15.07 -2.97
C ASN A 18 12.77 16.24 -2.31
N ASP A 19 11.77 15.95 -1.48
CA ASP A 19 10.92 16.95 -0.84
C ASP A 19 10.78 16.64 0.65
N LEU A 20 11.80 17.06 1.41
CA LEU A 20 12.02 16.69 2.81
C LEU A 20 10.81 16.84 3.75
N PRO A 21 9.96 17.89 3.68
CA PRO A 21 8.77 17.97 4.54
C PRO A 21 7.64 17.03 4.10
N TYR A 22 7.69 16.49 2.88
CA TYR A 22 6.69 15.59 2.32
C TYR A 22 7.28 14.20 2.07
N GLN A 23 8.21 13.75 2.91
CA GLN A 23 8.64 12.35 2.90
C GLN A 23 7.64 11.48 3.66
N TRP A 24 7.26 10.35 3.07
CA TRP A 24 6.46 9.34 3.76
C TRP A 24 6.85 7.93 3.36
N TYR A 25 6.48 6.99 4.21
CA TYR A 25 6.73 5.57 4.01
C TYR A 25 5.44 4.90 3.52
N GLU A 26 5.54 4.01 2.54
CA GLU A 26 4.43 3.19 2.07
C GLU A 26 4.78 1.72 2.11
N MET A 27 3.89 0.91 2.69
CA MET A 27 3.86 -0.53 2.48
C MET A 27 2.77 -0.84 1.45
N ARG A 28 3.16 -1.47 0.34
CA ARG A 28 2.24 -1.89 -0.72
C ARG A 28 2.15 -3.41 -0.71
N VAL A 29 0.93 -3.93 -0.62
CA VAL A 29 0.64 -5.36 -0.55
C VAL A 29 -0.23 -5.75 -1.74
N LYS A 30 0.09 -6.87 -2.39
CA LYS A 30 -0.71 -7.42 -3.47
C LYS A 30 -2.11 -7.78 -2.95
N ASN A 31 -3.13 -7.55 -3.78
CA ASN A 31 -4.53 -7.76 -3.39
C ASN A 31 -4.82 -9.20 -2.90
N SER A 32 -4.15 -10.20 -3.48
CA SER A 32 -4.28 -11.60 -3.10
C SER A 32 -3.79 -11.91 -1.68
N THR A 33 -2.88 -11.11 -1.13
CA THR A 33 -2.25 -11.31 0.18
C THR A 33 -2.63 -10.23 1.20
N ILE A 34 -3.55 -9.32 0.86
CA ILE A 34 -3.85 -8.16 1.69
C ILE A 34 -4.37 -8.49 3.09
N ARG A 35 -5.11 -9.61 3.23
CA ARG A 35 -5.62 -10.08 4.54
C ARG A 35 -4.52 -10.63 5.44
N ARG A 36 -3.41 -11.08 4.86
CA ARG A 36 -2.25 -11.65 5.56
C ARG A 36 -0.99 -11.22 4.83
N PRO A 37 -0.57 -9.95 4.97
CA PRO A 37 0.67 -9.46 4.38
C PRO A 37 1.85 -10.29 4.86
N HIS A 38 2.86 -10.43 4.01
CA HIS A 38 4.06 -11.18 4.36
C HIS A 38 4.73 -10.58 5.60
N TRP A 39 5.03 -11.41 6.62
CA TRP A 39 5.53 -10.95 7.91
C TRP A 39 6.81 -10.11 7.79
N ALA A 40 7.74 -10.51 6.92
CA ALA A 40 8.95 -9.73 6.63
C ALA A 40 8.65 -8.29 6.18
N CYS A 41 7.58 -8.08 5.42
CA CYS A 41 7.21 -6.75 4.93
C CYS A 41 6.65 -5.88 6.06
N VAL A 42 5.85 -6.47 6.94
CA VAL A 42 5.34 -5.81 8.16
C VAL A 42 6.50 -5.39 9.06
N MET A 43 7.48 -6.28 9.28
CA MET A 43 8.65 -5.98 10.11
C MET A 43 9.52 -4.87 9.51
N ASN A 44 9.78 -4.91 8.20
CA ASN A 44 10.56 -3.86 7.53
C ASN A 44 9.84 -2.51 7.53
N PHE A 45 8.52 -2.50 7.35
CA PHE A 45 7.73 -1.27 7.44
C PHE A 45 7.76 -0.70 8.87
N ALA A 46 7.49 -1.55 9.87
CA ALA A 46 7.51 -1.16 11.27
C ALA A 46 8.88 -0.62 11.70
N ASP A 47 9.98 -1.23 11.25
CA ASP A 47 11.34 -0.75 11.54
C ASP A 47 11.61 0.61 10.88
N ALA A 48 11.23 0.78 9.61
CA ALA A 48 11.36 2.04 8.89
C ALA A 48 10.53 3.18 9.52
N THR A 49 9.41 2.85 10.18
CA THR A 49 8.52 3.81 10.83
C THR A 49 8.67 3.90 12.34
N TYR A 50 9.54 3.09 12.98
CA TYR A 50 9.62 2.87 14.44
C TYR A 50 9.74 4.14 15.30
N ARG A 51 10.14 5.27 14.71
CA ARG A 51 10.20 6.60 15.37
C ARG A 51 9.71 7.74 14.48
N LYS A 52 9.00 7.40 13.41
CA LYS A 52 8.36 8.36 12.50
C LYS A 52 6.92 8.58 12.99
N GLY A 53 6.34 9.72 12.65
CA GLY A 53 5.11 10.22 13.26
C GLY A 53 3.84 9.39 12.97
N LYS A 54 2.70 10.08 12.78
CA LYS A 54 1.38 9.45 12.65
C LYS A 54 1.33 8.39 11.55
N GLU A 55 0.98 7.16 11.91
CA GLU A 55 0.59 6.12 10.96
C GLU A 55 -0.80 6.41 10.41
N ARG A 56 -0.99 6.24 9.09
CA ARG A 56 -2.29 6.33 8.43
C ARG A 56 -2.52 5.10 7.59
N GLU A 57 -3.54 4.34 7.95
CA GLU A 57 -4.04 3.27 7.09
C GLU A 57 -4.82 3.88 5.92
N VAL A 58 -4.30 3.75 4.71
CA VAL A 58 -4.90 4.34 3.48
C VAL A 58 -5.82 3.34 2.76
N TYR A 59 -5.61 2.04 2.94
CA TYR A 59 -6.41 1.01 2.28
C TYR A 59 -7.32 0.28 3.26
N TRP A 60 -8.64 0.43 3.08
CA TRP A 60 -9.64 -0.26 3.90
C TRP A 60 -10.27 -1.41 3.12
N PRO A 61 -10.83 -2.44 3.78
CA PRO A 61 -11.62 -3.47 3.10
C PRO A 61 -12.75 -2.92 2.23
N LYS A 62 -13.27 -1.71 2.54
CA LYS A 62 -14.24 -0.99 1.71
C LYS A 62 -13.67 -0.55 0.36
N CYS A 63 -12.37 -0.23 0.27
CA CYS A 63 -11.69 0.11 -0.98
C CYS A 63 -11.77 -1.04 -1.98
N GLN A 64 -11.64 -2.29 -1.52
CA GLN A 64 -11.77 -3.47 -2.37
C GLN A 64 -13.18 -3.63 -2.95
N LYS A 65 -14.22 -3.25 -2.20
CA LYS A 65 -15.61 -3.24 -2.69
C LYS A 65 -15.84 -2.20 -3.78
N MET A 66 -15.17 -1.05 -3.72
CA MET A 66 -15.29 -0.02 -4.76
C MET A 66 -14.69 -0.48 -6.10
N PHE A 67 -13.60 -1.25 -6.08
CA PHE A 67 -13.00 -1.84 -7.29
C PHE A 67 -13.75 -3.07 -7.80
N ASN A 68 -14.26 -3.91 -6.89
CA ASN A 68 -14.94 -5.18 -7.25
C ASN A 68 -16.46 -5.04 -7.41
N ALA A 69 -17.04 -3.89 -7.10
CA ALA A 69 -18.40 -3.59 -7.50
C ALA A 69 -18.41 -3.62 -9.03
N LYS A 70 -18.97 -4.69 -9.60
CA LYS A 70 -19.39 -4.66 -10.98
C LYS A 70 -20.25 -3.40 -11.14
N PRO A 71 -20.02 -2.57 -12.16
CA PRO A 71 -20.94 -1.48 -12.44
C PRO A 71 -22.30 -2.12 -12.68
N GLU A 72 -23.21 -2.01 -11.72
CA GLU A 72 -24.61 -2.32 -11.95
C GLU A 72 -25.13 -1.24 -12.90
N GLY A 73 -25.01 -1.52 -14.20
CA GLY A 73 -25.53 -0.69 -15.28
C GLY A 73 -24.67 0.53 -15.62
N GLY A 74 -23.98 0.46 -16.76
CA GLY A 74 -23.70 1.65 -17.58
C GLY A 74 -22.31 2.27 -17.44
N LYS A 75 -21.52 2.13 -18.51
CA LYS A 75 -20.31 2.90 -18.89
C LYS A 75 -19.23 3.07 -17.81
N GLY A 76 -18.18 2.24 -17.95
CA GLY A 76 -16.88 2.50 -17.34
C GLY A 76 -16.40 3.91 -17.67
N ARG A 77 -16.19 4.69 -16.61
CA ARG A 77 -15.67 6.06 -16.67
C ARG A 77 -14.23 6.06 -16.17
N TRP A 78 -13.35 5.27 -16.78
CA TRP A 78 -11.89 5.36 -16.57
C TRP A 78 -11.16 4.76 -17.78
N GLU A 79 -11.33 5.38 -18.94
CA GLU A 79 -10.34 5.38 -20.01
C GLU A 79 -10.09 6.85 -20.32
N GLU A 80 -8.92 7.34 -19.94
CA GLU A 80 -8.31 8.58 -20.43
C GLU A 80 -7.00 8.18 -21.12
#